data_AF-A0A2V8L1I9-F1
#
_entry.id   AF-A0A2V8L1I9-F1
#
_cell.length_a   1.000
_cell.length_b   1.000
_cell.length_c   1.000
_cell.angle_alpha   90.00
_cell.angle_beta   90.00
_cell.angle_gamma   90.00
#
_symmetry.space_group_name_H-M   'P 1'
#
loop_
_entity.id
_entity.type
_entity.pdbx_description
1 polymer ?
#
loop_
_entity_poly.entity_id
_entity_poly.type
_entity_poly.pdbx_seq_one_letter_code
_entity_poly.pdbx_strand_id
1 'polypeptide(L)'
;QFPSALLKFAIVNHWIGEGDFETHLKVLAPDRRELVVSAPSKFSIENNGYADNVTFFTNVSFERAGAHTVQIYIDGHIAAERPLYVHHVPPAPASVN
;
A
#
# COMPACT_ATOMS: atom_id res chain seq x y z
N GLN A 1 12.48 0.49 16.55
CA GLN A 1 13.66 1.15 15.94
C GLN A 1 13.55 1.05 14.42
N PHE A 2 14.05 2.04 13.68
CA PHE A 2 14.08 2.04 12.21
C PHE A 2 15.53 1.86 11.71
N PRO A 3 15.78 1.24 10.54
CA PRO A 3 14.78 0.69 9.61
C PRO A 3 13.98 -0.47 10.21
N SER A 4 12.70 -0.56 9.86
CA SER A 4 11.80 -1.62 10.30
C SER A 4 11.27 -2.37 9.10
N ALA A 5 11.59 -3.66 9.03
CA ALA A 5 11.16 -4.53 7.96
C ALA A 5 9.78 -5.13 8.27
N LEU A 6 8.86 -5.01 7.33
CA LEU A 6 7.58 -5.69 7.33
C LEU A 6 7.64 -6.85 6.33
N LEU A 7 7.50 -8.07 6.85
CA LEU A 7 7.63 -9.29 6.04
C LEU A 7 6.60 -9.31 4.89
N LYS A 8 5.34 -8.96 5.18
CA LYS A 8 4.27 -8.97 4.20
C LYS A 8 3.11 -8.06 4.61
N PHE A 9 2.56 -7.33 3.64
CA PHE A 9 1.24 -6.72 3.75
C PHE A 9 0.56 -6.68 2.38
N ALA A 10 -0.73 -6.34 2.36
CA ALA A 10 -1.50 -6.20 1.12
C ALA A 10 -2.29 -4.90 1.10
N ILE A 11 -2.52 -4.38 -0.10
CA ILE A 11 -3.49 -3.33 -0.38
C ILE A 11 -4.57 -3.95 -1.26
N VAL A 12 -5.82 -3.78 -0.84
CA VAL A 12 -6.99 -4.28 -1.56
C VAL A 12 -7.79 -3.08 -2.06
N ASN A 13 -8.08 -3.07 -3.36
CA ASN A 13 -8.92 -2.08 -4.00
C ASN A 13 -10.18 -2.74 -4.55
N HIS A 14 -11.33 -2.16 -4.25
CA HIS A 14 -12.61 -2.56 -4.82
C HIS A 14 -12.94 -1.64 -5.99
N TRP A 15 -13.13 -2.22 -7.18
CA TRP A 15 -13.41 -1.49 -8.42
C TRP A 15 -14.79 -1.85 -8.95
N ILE A 16 -15.48 -0.87 -9.54
CA ILE A 16 -16.77 -1.05 -10.21
C ILE A 16 -16.64 -0.48 -11.61
N GLY A 17 -17.14 -1.20 -12.62
CA GLY A 17 -17.07 -0.77 -14.02
C GLY A 17 -17.08 -1.95 -14.97
N GLU A 18 -16.51 -1.76 -16.16
CA GLU A 18 -16.41 -2.79 -17.19
C GLU A 18 -15.12 -2.57 -18.00
N GLY A 19 -14.38 -3.65 -18.27
CA GLY A 19 -13.17 -3.63 -19.10
C GLY A 19 -11.92 -4.17 -18.39
N ASP A 20 -10.80 -4.08 -19.10
CA ASP A 20 -9.48 -4.46 -18.64
C ASP A 20 -8.67 -3.24 -18.23
N PHE A 21 -8.05 -3.29 -17.05
CA PHE A 21 -7.35 -2.15 -16.46
C PHE A 21 -5.96 -2.53 -15.97
N GLU A 22 -5.03 -1.58 -16.07
CA GLU A 22 -3.75 -1.63 -15.38
C GLU A 22 -3.79 -0.75 -14.14
N THR A 23 -3.38 -1.30 -13.00
CA THR A 23 -3.21 -0.57 -11.75
C THR A 23 -1.74 -0.52 -11.37
N HIS A 24 -1.33 0.57 -10.75
CA HIS A 24 0.01 0.73 -10.21
C HIS A 24 -0.11 1.32 -8.82
N LEU A 25 0.42 0.62 -7.82
CA LEU A 25 0.49 1.13 -6.46
C LEU A 25 1.89 1.65 -6.16
N LYS A 26 1.97 2.82 -5.51
CA LYS A 26 3.22 3.38 -4.98
C LYS A 26 3.03 3.75 -3.53
N VAL A 27 3.97 3.37 -2.67
CA VAL A 27 4.04 3.84 -1.29
C VAL A 27 5.19 4.82 -1.21
N LEU A 28 4.89 6.07 -0.84
CA LEU A 28 5.86 7.14 -0.67
C LEU A 28 6.14 7.37 0.82
N ALA A 29 7.37 7.74 1.14
CA ALA A 29 7.76 8.18 2.47
C ALA A 29 6.99 9.45 2.89
N PRO A 30 7.03 9.84 4.18
CA PRO A 30 6.29 11.01 4.67
C PRO A 30 6.65 12.33 3.98
N ASP A 31 7.84 12.44 3.38
CA ASP A 31 8.26 13.60 2.60
C ASP A 31 7.71 13.64 1.16
N ARG A 32 7.01 12.58 0.74
CA ARG A 32 6.47 12.36 -0.61
C ARG A 32 7.53 12.37 -1.73
N ARG A 33 8.81 12.19 -1.40
CA ARG A 33 9.92 12.18 -2.36
C ARG A 33 10.50 10.79 -2.51
N GLU A 34 10.69 10.08 -1.40
CA GLU A 34 11.28 8.74 -1.40
C GLU A 34 10.20 7.70 -1.72
N LEU A 35 10.46 6.83 -2.71
CA LEU A 35 9.62 5.67 -3.00
C LEU A 35 10.01 4.53 -2.07
N VAL A 36 9.07 4.06 -1.25
CA VAL A 36 9.28 2.93 -0.35
C VAL A 36 9.11 1.62 -1.11
N VAL A 37 7.99 1.47 -1.84
CA VAL A 37 7.72 0.28 -2.65
C VAL A 37 6.73 0.62 -3.76
N SER A 38 6.79 -0.11 -4.87
CA SER A 38 5.79 -0.02 -5.94
C SER A 38 5.52 -1.38 -6.56
N ALA A 39 4.30 -1.58 -7.06
CA ALA A 39 3.93 -2.79 -7.78
C ALA A 39 2.85 -2.49 -8.84
N PRO A 40 3.05 -2.91 -10.11
CA PRO A 40 1.99 -2.96 -11.10
C PRO A 40 1.12 -4.21 -10.89
N SER A 41 -0.16 -4.13 -11.27
CA SER A 41 -1.08 -5.26 -11.33
C SER A 41 -2.11 -5.03 -12.44
N LYS A 42 -2.76 -6.09 -12.90
CA LYS A 42 -3.81 -6.05 -13.93
C LYS A 42 -5.05 -6.73 -13.40
N PHE A 43 -6.21 -6.24 -13.78
CA PHE A 43 -7.49 -6.83 -13.43
C PHE A 43 -8.53 -6.51 -14.50
N SER A 44 -9.59 -7.32 -14.53
CA SER A 44 -10.70 -7.17 -15.46
C SER A 44 -12.00 -7.09 -14.68
N ILE A 45 -12.95 -6.28 -15.13
CA ILE A 45 -14.31 -6.22 -14.61
C ILE A 45 -15.26 -6.62 -15.73
N GLU A 46 -16.05 -7.67 -15.50
CA GLU A 46 -17.02 -8.17 -16.47
C GLU A 46 -18.43 -7.61 -16.22
N ASN A 47 -19.19 -7.41 -17.31
CA ASN A 47 -20.64 -7.14 -17.29
C ASN A 47 -21.07 -6.00 -16.36
N ASN A 48 -20.36 -4.88 -16.39
CA ASN A 48 -20.60 -3.72 -15.51
C ASN A 48 -20.65 -4.10 -14.00
N GLY A 49 -19.85 -5.08 -13.60
CA GLY A 49 -19.78 -5.65 -12.26
C GLY A 49 -18.74 -4.97 -11.37
N TYR A 50 -18.07 -5.78 -10.55
CA TYR A 50 -17.00 -5.34 -9.65
C TYR A 50 -15.84 -6.32 -9.60
N ALA A 51 -14.67 -5.85 -9.18
CA ALA A 51 -13.50 -6.68 -8.94
C ALA A 51 -12.71 -6.20 -7.72
N ASP A 52 -12.27 -7.14 -6.89
CA ASP A 52 -11.31 -6.88 -5.81
C ASP A 52 -9.90 -7.16 -6.31
N ASN A 53 -9.09 -6.12 -6.46
CA ASN A 53 -7.68 -6.24 -6.83
C ASN A 53 -6.82 -6.23 -5.57
N VAL A 54 -6.09 -7.33 -5.33
CA VAL A 54 -5.19 -7.51 -4.17
C VAL A 54 -3.74 -7.43 -4.62
N THR A 55 -3.00 -6.47 -4.08
CA THR A 55 -1.56 -6.33 -4.33
C THR A 55 -0.79 -6.65 -3.06
N PHE A 56 0.09 -7.66 -3.12
CA PHE A 56 0.97 -8.05 -2.02
C PHE A 56 2.33 -7.37 -2.13
N PHE A 57 2.83 -6.90 -1.00
CA PHE A 57 4.19 -6.43 -0.84
C PHE A 57 4.90 -7.29 0.19
N THR A 58 6.11 -7.74 -0.11
CA THR A 58 6.93 -8.55 0.78
C THR A 58 8.28 -7.86 1.03
N ASN A 59 8.86 -8.11 2.20
CA ASN A 59 10.17 -7.60 2.60
C ASN A 59 10.31 -6.08 2.44
N VAL A 60 9.29 -5.32 2.85
CA VAL A 60 9.29 -3.86 2.75
C VAL A 60 9.99 -3.25 3.95
N SER A 61 11.01 -2.43 3.73
CA SER A 61 11.66 -1.65 4.78
C SER A 61 11.04 -0.26 4.86
N PHE A 62 10.64 0.15 6.05
CA PHE A 62 10.32 1.54 6.34
C PHE A 62 11.50 2.18 7.06
N GLU A 63 11.99 3.30 6.53
CA GLU A 63 13.18 3.98 7.07
C GLU A 63 12.83 4.95 8.22
N ARG A 64 11.57 5.36 8.33
CA ARG A 64 11.11 6.32 9.35
C ARG A 64 9.64 6.13 9.70
N ALA A 65 9.27 6.56 10.91
CA ALA A 65 7.87 6.69 11.28
C ALA A 65 7.20 7.85 10.53
N GLY A 66 5.87 7.81 10.43
CA GLY A 66 5.06 8.89 9.89
C GLY A 66 3.97 8.43 8.95
N ALA A 67 3.24 9.41 8.41
CA ALA A 67 2.19 9.20 7.42
C ALA A 67 2.80 9.00 6.03
N HIS A 68 2.95 7.76 5.61
CA HIS A 68 3.31 7.40 4.25
C HIS A 68 2.12 7.63 3.33
N THR A 69 2.36 7.88 2.04
CA THR A 69 1.29 8.06 1.06
C THR A 69 1.21 6.83 0.16
N VAL A 70 0.09 6.12 0.19
CA VAL A 70 -0.28 5.14 -0.83
C VAL A 70 -0.92 5.88 -1.99
N GLN A 71 -0.29 5.86 -3.15
CA GLN A 71 -0.88 6.33 -4.40
C GLN A 71 -1.39 5.14 -5.21
N ILE A 72 -2.65 5.21 -5.61
CA ILE A 72 -3.32 4.20 -6.42
C ILE A 72 -3.53 4.80 -7.81
N TYR A 73 -2.91 4.20 -8.81
CA TYR A 73 -3.07 4.60 -10.21
C TYR A 73 -3.94 3.58 -10.94
N ILE A 74 -4.77 4.06 -11.87
CA ILE A 74 -5.46 3.26 -12.88
C ILE A 74 -5.12 3.84 -14.25
N ASP A 75 -4.64 3.02 -15.17
CA ASP A 75 -4.23 3.39 -16.53
C ASP A 75 -3.39 4.68 -16.59
N GLY A 76 -2.40 4.77 -15.70
CA GLY A 76 -1.47 5.90 -15.60
C GLY A 76 -2.01 7.15 -14.88
N HIS A 77 -3.26 7.16 -14.45
CA HIS A 77 -3.90 8.29 -13.76
C HIS A 77 -4.09 7.99 -12.27
N ILE A 78 -3.91 9.00 -11.41
CA ILE A 78 -4.18 8.84 -9.96
C ILE A 78 -5.68 8.65 -9.75
N ALA A 79 -6.06 7.48 -9.25
CA ALA A 79 -7.43 7.17 -8.82
C ALA A 79 -7.68 7.62 -7.38
N ALA A 80 -6.70 7.41 -6.49
CA ALA A 80 -6.81 7.77 -5.08
C ALA A 80 -5.45 7.91 -4.40
N GLU A 81 -5.42 8.67 -3.31
CA GLU A 81 -4.33 8.68 -2.34
C GLU A 81 -4.86 8.34 -0.94
N ARG A 82 -4.13 7.49 -0.20
CA ARG A 82 -4.50 7.11 1.17
C ARG A 82 -3.27 7.15 2.09
N PRO A 83 -3.42 7.59 3.35
CA PRO A 83 -2.32 7.53 4.30
C PRO A 83 -2.09 6.10 4.78
N LEU A 84 -0.82 5.70 4.88
CA LEU A 84 -0.37 4.50 5.60
C LEU A 84 0.48 4.96 6.79
N TYR A 85 -0.03 4.77 8.00
CA TYR A 85 0.66 5.23 9.20
C TYR A 85 1.62 4.18 9.74
N VAL A 86 2.87 4.58 9.91
CA VAL A 86 3.91 3.77 10.54
C VAL A 86 4.31 4.43 11.85
N HIS A 87 4.13 3.74 12.97
CA HIS A 87 4.41 4.24 14.31
C HIS A 87 5.39 3.35 15.04
N HIS A 88 6.16 3.94 15.96
CA HIS A 88 6.93 3.18 16.92
C HIS A 88 5.99 2.66 18.01
N VAL A 89 5.96 1.34 18.18
CA VAL A 89 5.24 0.70 19.29
C VAL A 89 6.26 0.49 20.42
N PRO A 90 6.06 1.09 21.61
CA PRO A 90 6.91 0.80 22.76
C PRO A 90 6.89 -0.70 23.08
N PRO A 91 7.97 -1.27 23.62
CA PRO A 91 7.95 -2.64 24.13
C PRO A 91 6.83 -2.80 25.16
N ALA A 92 6.15 -3.95 25.16
CA ALA A 92 5.20 -4.26 26.23
C ALA A 92 5.91 -4.17 27.60
N PRO A 93 5.25 -3.62 28.63
CA PRO A 93 5.84 -3.58 29.97
C PRO A 93 6.18 -5.00 30.43
N ALA A 94 7.34 -5.17 31.06
CA ALA A 94 7.76 -6.47 31.59
C ALA A 94 6.70 -6.96 32.60
N SER A 95 6.18 -8.17 32.39
CA SER A 95 5.35 -8.83 33.39
C SER A 95 6.22 -9.11 34.62
N VAL A 96 5.95 -8.40 35.72
CA VAL A 96 6.53 -8.74 37.02
C VAL A 96 5.78 -9.97 37.51
N ASN A 97 6.47 -11.11 37.56
CA ASN A 97 5.99 -12.34 38.22
C ASN A 97 6.13 -12.21 39.74
#